data_AF-A0AAD9Q2G2-F1
#
_entry.id   AF-A0AAD9Q2G2-F1
#
_cell.length_a   1.000
_cell.length_b   1.000
_cell.length_c   1.000
_cell.angle_alpha   90.00
_cell.angle_beta   90.00
_cell.angle_gamma   90.00
#
_symmetry.space_group_name_H-M   'P 1'
#
loop_
_entity.id
_entity.type
_entity.pdbx_description
1 polymer ?
#
loop_
_entity_poly.entity_id
_entity_poly.type
_entity_poly.pdbx_seq_one_letter_code
_entity_poly.pdbx_strand_id
1 'polypeptide(L)'
;RVMSCQQDCKKNQIAYVNNLQPLAAILLSGNNFTKFDLLAKFLSLETISESVFYKSQKLYCCPAIQNMWANVKTAVHSYLSSSGVTVAGGGRNSSPGHTACYCVYTLMEETTKMVVDIEVIDKRETGGKSAAMEKLAMSRLLTISHVVTDASTSIKALVREMKGVWTWNNKGVDERHVLAILHFNENVKRETHQSKDGSDNIKVTYPKFKAGEEVVREVAVPPTYRYVDEMRNLLFSWSKTAMTAVSKKYKSMVPEPLNHQFPDRVDKATAVERHLKRKNAETPLYPKAEAQIALESHECQASSEPPRKKARTCTKCGQPRKGHPRNRCLASDLTG
;
A
#
# COMPACT_ATOMS: atom_id res chain seq x y z
N ARG A 1 35.78 -9.40 14.79
CA ARG A 1 35.39 -8.88 16.13
C ARG A 1 34.74 -7.51 15.93
N VAL A 2 33.42 -7.48 15.78
CA VAL A 2 32.65 -6.22 15.79
C VAL A 2 32.50 -5.81 17.26
N MET A 3 32.74 -4.53 17.57
CA MET A 3 32.71 -4.00 18.94
C MET A 3 31.37 -4.31 19.63
N SER A 4 31.38 -5.33 20.49
CA SER A 4 30.32 -5.58 21.45
C SER A 4 30.56 -4.66 22.64
N CYS A 5 29.86 -3.52 22.71
CA CYS A 5 29.64 -2.86 23.98
C CYS A 5 28.67 -3.74 24.78
N GLN A 6 29.22 -4.74 25.48
CA GLN A 6 28.50 -5.52 26.47
C GLN A 6 28.31 -4.64 27.69
N GLN A 7 27.07 -4.27 27.96
CA GLN A 7 26.68 -3.86 29.31
C GLN A 7 25.94 -5.04 29.92
N ASP A 8 26.52 -5.61 30.97
CA ASP A 8 26.02 -6.79 31.68
C ASP A 8 24.56 -6.65 32.08
N CYS A 9 23.75 -7.68 31.82
CA CYS A 9 22.92 -8.36 32.84
C CYS A 9 21.91 -9.37 32.28
N LYS A 10 22.16 -10.65 32.63
CA LYS A 10 21.24 -11.76 32.94
C LYS A 10 19.82 -11.80 32.32
N LYS A 11 19.59 -12.88 31.55
CA LYS A 11 18.32 -13.63 31.33
C LYS A 11 17.01 -12.85 31.50
N ASN A 12 16.65 -12.03 30.50
CA ASN A 12 15.34 -12.05 29.81
C ASN A 12 15.28 -10.90 28.80
N GLN A 13 15.21 -11.26 27.51
CA GLN A 13 15.06 -10.41 26.30
C GLN A 13 15.62 -8.98 26.39
N ILE A 14 16.93 -8.87 26.14
CA ILE A 14 17.63 -7.61 25.89
C ILE A 14 17.56 -7.37 24.37
N ALA A 15 16.78 -6.38 23.92
CA ALA A 15 17.04 -5.77 22.64
C ALA A 15 18.37 -5.01 22.79
N TYR A 16 19.46 -5.61 22.33
CA TYR A 16 20.77 -4.96 22.36
C TYR A 16 20.69 -3.67 21.53
N VAL A 17 21.26 -2.57 22.04
CA VAL A 17 21.38 -1.28 21.32
C VAL A 17 21.96 -1.51 19.90
N ASN A 18 22.84 -2.52 19.78
CA ASN A 18 23.44 -2.97 18.52
C ASN A 18 22.44 -3.49 17.46
N ASN A 19 21.26 -3.97 17.85
CA ASN A 19 20.23 -4.46 16.91
C ASN A 19 19.24 -3.37 16.52
N LEU A 20 19.06 -2.35 17.38
CA LEU A 20 18.18 -1.21 17.12
C LEU A 20 18.81 -0.23 16.13
N GLN A 21 20.13 -0.05 16.16
CA GLN A 21 20.85 0.82 15.23
C GLN A 21 20.68 0.44 13.75
N PRO A 22 21.00 -0.79 13.29
CA PRO A 22 20.81 -1.17 11.89
C PRO A 22 19.34 -1.17 11.51
N LEU A 23 18.45 -1.57 12.41
CA LEU A 23 17.01 -1.54 12.19
C LEU A 23 16.50 -0.11 11.92
N ALA A 24 16.86 0.83 12.79
CA ALA A 24 16.51 2.23 12.63
C ALA A 24 17.11 2.78 11.34
N ALA A 25 18.38 2.48 11.03
CA ALA A 25 19.02 2.94 9.80
C ALA A 25 18.30 2.45 8.53
N ILE A 26 17.92 1.16 8.46
CA ILE A 26 17.17 0.60 7.32
C ILE A 26 15.83 1.31 7.17
N LEU A 27 15.11 1.53 8.27
CA LEU A 27 13.81 2.20 8.24
C LEU A 27 13.90 3.67 7.84
N LEU A 28 14.79 4.43 8.50
CA LEU A 28 14.94 5.88 8.33
C LEU A 28 15.46 6.23 6.93
N SER A 29 16.25 5.34 6.33
CA SER A 29 16.69 5.46 4.94
C SER A 29 15.65 5.03 3.90
N GLY A 30 14.50 4.48 4.34
CA GLY A 30 13.47 3.95 3.44
C GLY A 30 13.88 2.69 2.67
N ASN A 31 14.94 2.00 3.13
CA ASN A 31 15.42 0.79 2.48
C ASN A 31 14.51 -0.41 2.78
N ASN A 32 14.49 -1.36 1.83
CA ASN A 32 13.81 -2.63 2.05
C ASN A 32 14.74 -3.58 2.82
N PHE A 33 14.21 -4.16 3.91
CA PHE A 33 14.94 -5.12 4.73
C PHE A 33 15.47 -6.32 3.92
N THR A 34 14.68 -6.90 3.01
CA THR A 34 15.12 -8.08 2.23
C THR A 34 16.28 -7.76 1.30
N LYS A 35 16.29 -6.54 0.73
CA LYS A 35 17.42 -6.06 -0.09
C LYS A 35 18.66 -5.82 0.75
N PHE A 36 18.50 -5.20 1.92
CA PHE A 36 19.60 -5.00 2.87
C PHE A 36 20.17 -6.33 3.36
N ASP A 37 19.31 -7.28 3.72
CA ASP A 37 19.71 -8.60 4.19
C ASP A 37 20.47 -9.38 3.11
N LEU A 38 20.03 -9.29 1.85
CA LEU A 38 20.76 -9.87 0.72
C LEU A 38 22.16 -9.22 0.53
N LEU A 39 22.22 -7.88 0.60
CA LEU A 39 23.50 -7.16 0.54
C LEU A 39 24.44 -7.58 1.67
N ALA A 40 23.92 -7.66 2.90
CA ALA A 40 24.69 -8.06 4.07
C ALA A 40 25.23 -9.49 3.95
N LYS A 41 24.41 -10.42 3.41
CA LYS A 41 24.84 -11.79 3.10
C LYS A 41 25.98 -11.83 2.10
N PHE A 42 25.94 -11.03 1.05
CA PHE A 42 27.06 -10.94 0.07
C PHE A 42 28.33 -10.37 0.69
N LEU A 43 28.21 -9.50 1.69
CA LEU A 43 29.32 -8.95 2.46
C LEU A 43 29.75 -9.87 3.61
N SER A 44 29.14 -11.05 3.77
CA SER A 44 29.38 -11.96 4.90
C SER A 44 29.17 -11.30 6.28
N LEU A 45 28.20 -10.40 6.38
CA LEU A 45 27.80 -9.74 7.62
C LEU A 45 26.64 -10.51 8.27
N GLU A 46 26.71 -10.70 9.58
CA GLU A 46 25.61 -11.25 10.36
C GLU A 46 24.59 -10.15 10.70
N THR A 47 23.34 -10.35 10.29
CA THR A 47 22.23 -9.39 10.45
C THR A 47 21.13 -9.96 11.34
N ILE A 48 20.28 -9.07 11.85
CA ILE A 48 19.05 -9.46 12.55
C ILE A 48 18.12 -10.22 11.59
N SER A 49 17.29 -11.12 12.12
CA SER A 49 16.29 -11.81 11.29
C SER A 49 15.15 -10.89 10.86
N GLU A 50 14.49 -11.23 9.76
CA GLU A 50 13.31 -10.52 9.24
C GLU A 50 12.18 -10.43 10.29
N SER A 51 11.95 -11.51 11.03
CA SER A 51 10.95 -11.56 12.09
C SER A 51 11.26 -10.59 13.24
N VAL A 52 12.53 -10.48 13.62
CA VAL A 52 12.99 -9.55 14.66
C VAL A 52 12.92 -8.11 14.15
N PHE A 53 13.26 -7.88 12.87
CA PHE A 53 13.16 -6.58 12.23
C PHE A 53 11.73 -6.03 12.29
N TYR A 54 10.74 -6.71 11.71
CA TYR A 54 9.36 -6.19 11.68
C TYR A 54 8.73 -6.10 13.06
N LYS A 55 9.05 -7.04 13.96
CA LYS A 55 8.57 -6.98 15.34
C LYS A 55 9.11 -5.75 16.06
N SER A 56 10.41 -5.50 15.95
CA SER A 56 11.07 -4.38 16.63
C SER A 56 10.71 -3.03 16.00
N GLN A 57 10.56 -2.98 14.68
CA GLN A 57 10.03 -1.81 13.96
C GLN A 57 8.66 -1.42 14.51
N LYS A 58 7.72 -2.38 14.58
CA LYS A 58 6.36 -2.16 15.07
C LYS A 58 6.31 -1.72 16.54
N LEU A 59 7.21 -2.27 17.38
CA LEU A 59 7.20 -2.01 18.82
C LEU A 59 7.91 -0.72 19.22
N TYR A 60 8.93 -0.30 18.45
CA TYR A 60 9.84 0.76 18.87
C TYR A 60 9.91 1.92 17.88
N CYS A 61 10.13 1.64 16.60
CA CYS A 61 10.32 2.69 15.60
C CYS A 61 9.02 3.37 15.17
N CYS A 62 7.97 2.58 14.91
CA CYS A 62 6.68 3.15 14.52
C CYS A 62 6.13 4.15 15.55
N PRO A 63 6.15 3.83 16.86
CA PRO A 63 5.74 4.80 17.88
C PRO A 63 6.61 6.05 17.96
N ALA A 64 7.93 5.90 17.84
CA ALA A 64 8.85 7.02 17.87
C ALA A 64 8.59 8.00 16.71
N ILE A 65 8.39 7.46 15.50
CA ILE A 65 8.06 8.22 14.30
C ILE A 65 6.72 8.95 14.47
N GLN A 66 5.70 8.28 15.01
CA GLN A 66 4.40 8.90 15.24
C GLN A 66 4.44 9.99 16.32
N ASN A 67 5.22 9.79 17.38
CA ASN A 67 5.41 10.82 18.41
C ASN A 67 6.12 12.06 17.83
N MET A 68 7.17 11.84 17.03
CA MET A 68 7.85 12.95 16.38
C MET A 68 6.95 13.67 15.38
N TRP A 69 6.15 12.92 14.62
CA TRP A 69 5.15 13.51 13.73
C TRP A 69 4.14 14.37 14.47
N ALA A 70 3.64 13.91 15.62
CA ALA A 70 2.72 14.69 16.44
C ALA A 70 3.38 16.02 16.87
N ASN A 71 4.64 15.98 17.31
CA ASN A 71 5.37 17.18 17.73
C ASN A 71 5.60 18.15 16.55
N VAL A 72 6.04 17.64 15.41
CA VAL A 72 6.26 18.45 14.19
C VAL A 72 4.94 19.05 13.72
N LYS A 73 3.86 18.27 13.69
CA LYS A 73 2.53 18.74 13.35
C LYS A 73 2.12 19.89 14.27
N THR A 74 2.23 19.73 15.60
CA THR A 74 1.91 20.80 16.55
C THR A 74 2.74 22.07 16.29
N ALA A 75 4.03 21.94 16.02
CA ALA A 75 4.90 23.08 15.70
C ALA A 75 4.48 23.79 14.40
N VAL A 76 4.21 23.03 13.32
CA VAL A 76 3.76 23.56 12.03
C VAL A 76 2.41 24.28 12.18
N HIS A 77 1.45 23.68 12.87
CA HIS A 77 0.14 24.29 13.12
C HIS A 77 0.26 25.57 13.95
N SER A 78 1.14 25.59 14.96
CA SER A 78 1.39 26.79 15.76
C SER A 78 2.02 27.92 14.94
N TYR A 79 2.95 27.59 14.04
CA TYR A 79 3.58 28.55 13.15
C TYR A 79 2.56 29.17 12.18
N LEU A 80 1.75 28.32 11.53
CA LEU A 80 0.81 28.74 10.49
C LEU A 80 -0.43 29.47 11.01
N SER A 81 -0.86 29.21 12.26
CA SER A 81 -2.05 29.83 12.85
C SER A 81 -1.94 31.36 12.98
N SER A 82 -0.73 31.92 12.90
CA SER A 82 -0.46 33.36 13.04
C SER A 82 -0.61 34.18 11.75
N SER A 83 -0.61 33.54 10.57
CA SER A 83 -0.36 34.24 9.30
C SER A 83 -1.54 34.25 8.32
N GLY A 84 -2.67 33.60 8.63
CA GLY A 84 -3.70 33.28 7.64
C GLY A 84 -3.18 32.22 6.66
N VAL A 85 -3.90 31.11 6.52
CA VAL A 85 -3.35 29.91 5.85
C VAL A 85 -4.14 29.60 4.58
N THR A 86 -3.46 29.61 3.45
CA THR A 86 -3.97 29.02 2.21
C THR A 86 -3.36 27.64 2.06
N VAL A 87 -4.19 26.61 2.13
CA VAL A 87 -3.75 25.21 1.98
C VAL A 87 -4.18 24.65 0.63
N ALA A 88 -3.26 23.91 0.01
CA ALA A 88 -3.49 23.05 -1.12
C ALA A 88 -3.54 21.59 -0.66
N GLY A 89 -4.46 20.79 -1.21
CA GLY A 89 -4.63 19.38 -0.85
C GLY A 89 -4.78 18.46 -2.05
N GLY A 90 -4.28 17.23 -1.93
CA GLY A 90 -4.46 16.21 -2.96
C GLY A 90 -4.37 14.77 -2.45
N GLY A 91 -5.26 13.91 -2.95
CA GLY A 91 -5.30 12.48 -2.67
C GLY A 91 -4.45 11.66 -3.65
N ARG A 92 -3.66 10.72 -3.13
CA ARG A 92 -2.93 9.71 -3.90
C ARG A 92 -3.42 8.31 -3.54
N ASN A 93 -3.87 7.57 -4.55
CA ASN A 93 -4.36 6.20 -4.36
C ASN A 93 -3.25 5.16 -4.59
N SER A 94 -3.31 4.05 -3.84
CA SER A 94 -2.32 2.96 -3.90
C SER A 94 -2.33 2.16 -5.20
N SER A 95 -3.43 2.19 -5.96
CA SER A 95 -3.56 1.54 -7.26
C SER A 95 -4.55 2.29 -8.17
N PRO A 96 -4.43 2.15 -9.51
CA PRO A 96 -5.39 2.74 -10.45
C PRO A 96 -6.77 2.07 -10.39
N GLY A 97 -7.84 2.84 -10.58
CA GLY A 97 -9.20 2.34 -10.78
C GLY A 97 -9.96 1.92 -9.50
N HIS A 98 -10.95 1.04 -9.66
CA HIS A 98 -11.83 0.60 -8.57
C HIS A 98 -11.18 -0.34 -7.54
N THR A 99 -9.90 -0.66 -7.71
CA THR A 99 -9.14 -1.59 -6.84
C THR A 99 -8.33 -0.90 -5.76
N ALA A 100 -8.31 0.44 -5.72
CA ALA A 100 -7.56 1.20 -4.71
C ALA A 100 -7.95 0.82 -3.29
N CYS A 101 -6.99 0.30 -2.52
CA CYS A 101 -7.18 -0.10 -1.12
C CYS A 101 -6.93 1.04 -0.14
N TYR A 102 -6.02 1.96 -0.48
CA TYR A 102 -5.65 3.08 0.38
C TYR A 102 -5.62 4.38 -0.42
N CYS A 103 -6.07 5.45 0.23
CA CYS A 103 -5.93 6.82 -0.24
C CYS A 103 -5.09 7.60 0.78
N VAL A 104 -4.04 8.25 0.32
CA VAL A 104 -3.19 9.12 1.13
C VAL A 104 -3.46 10.55 0.70
N TYR A 105 -4.09 11.33 1.57
CA TYR A 105 -4.37 12.73 1.32
C TYR A 105 -3.35 13.60 2.02
N THR A 106 -2.67 14.46 1.28
CA THR A 106 -1.64 15.35 1.82
C THR A 106 -2.12 16.80 1.70
N LEU A 107 -2.02 17.55 2.79
CA LEU A 107 -2.24 19.00 2.84
C LEU A 107 -0.90 19.73 2.89
N MET A 108 -0.75 20.76 2.06
CA MET A 108 0.42 21.61 1.94
C MET A 108 0.01 23.07 2.04
N GLU A 109 0.80 23.90 2.71
CA GLU A 109 0.59 25.35 2.71
C GLU A 109 1.24 25.99 1.48
N GLU A 110 0.53 26.92 0.85
CA GLU A 110 0.87 27.41 -0.49
C GLU A 110 2.13 28.29 -0.55
N THR A 111 2.41 29.09 0.48
CA THR A 111 3.52 30.08 0.46
C THR A 111 4.86 29.45 0.85
N THR A 112 4.84 28.63 1.87
CA THR A 112 5.98 27.90 2.44
C THR A 112 6.24 26.59 1.71
N LYS A 113 5.24 26.07 0.99
CA LYS A 113 5.25 24.74 0.36
C LYS A 113 5.45 23.61 1.38
N MET A 114 5.30 23.88 2.68
CA MET A 114 5.43 22.86 3.72
C MET A 114 4.17 21.99 3.76
N VAL A 115 4.37 20.69 3.91
CA VAL A 115 3.28 19.76 4.23
C VAL A 115 2.82 20.00 5.66
N VAL A 116 1.53 20.29 5.81
CA VAL A 116 0.87 20.63 7.08
C VAL A 116 0.38 19.37 7.77
N ASP A 117 -0.38 18.55 7.04
CA ASP A 117 -0.94 17.32 7.58
C ASP A 117 -1.18 16.27 6.48
N ILE A 118 -1.38 15.02 6.89
CA ILE A 118 -1.64 13.85 6.07
C ILE A 118 -2.69 12.98 6.74
N GLU A 119 -3.60 12.45 5.93
CA GLU A 119 -4.58 11.44 6.35
C GLU A 119 -4.49 10.23 5.42
N VAL A 120 -4.54 9.03 6.01
CA VAL A 120 -4.58 7.77 5.26
C VAL A 120 -5.94 7.13 5.49
N ILE A 121 -6.67 6.91 4.40
CA ILE A 121 -7.99 6.28 4.42
C ILE A 121 -7.89 4.89 3.82
N ASP A 122 -8.41 3.90 4.54
CA ASP A 122 -8.66 2.57 4.00
C ASP A 122 -10.01 2.53 3.26
N LYS A 123 -10.05 1.86 2.12
CA LYS A 123 -11.26 1.68 1.29
C LYS A 123 -12.45 1.11 2.07
N ARG A 124 -12.19 0.35 3.13
CA ARG A 124 -13.24 -0.20 4.01
C ARG A 124 -13.98 0.89 4.78
N GLU A 125 -13.31 1.99 5.10
CA GLU A 125 -13.91 3.13 5.80
C GLU A 125 -14.93 3.88 4.94
N THR A 126 -14.89 3.68 3.62
CA THR A 126 -15.85 4.27 2.67
C THR A 126 -16.84 3.26 2.10
N GLY A 127 -17.04 2.14 2.78
CA GLY A 127 -17.95 1.08 2.34
C GLY A 127 -17.51 0.45 1.02
N GLY A 128 -16.20 0.37 0.75
CA GLY A 128 -15.68 -0.22 -0.47
C GLY A 128 -15.67 0.72 -1.68
N LYS A 129 -15.90 2.02 -1.51
CA LYS A 129 -15.93 2.98 -2.62
C LYS A 129 -14.65 3.81 -2.67
N SER A 130 -13.76 3.49 -3.61
CA SER A 130 -12.48 4.20 -3.75
C SER A 130 -12.63 5.69 -4.05
N ALA A 131 -13.63 6.08 -4.83
CA ALA A 131 -13.92 7.48 -5.16
C ALA A 131 -14.34 8.35 -3.95
N ALA A 132 -14.78 7.71 -2.85
CA ALA A 132 -15.19 8.43 -1.64
C ALA A 132 -14.04 8.62 -0.64
N MET A 133 -12.90 7.94 -0.82
CA MET A 133 -11.79 7.99 0.14
C MET A 133 -11.18 9.37 0.24
N GLU A 134 -11.03 10.05 -0.89
CA GLU A 134 -10.47 11.40 -0.94
C GLU A 134 -11.38 12.42 -0.23
N LYS A 135 -12.69 12.33 -0.46
CA LYS A 135 -13.69 13.15 0.24
C LYS A 135 -13.63 12.94 1.76
N LEU A 136 -13.54 11.68 2.19
CA LEU A 136 -13.44 11.35 3.62
C LEU A 136 -12.13 11.86 4.23
N ALA A 137 -11.00 11.66 3.55
CA ALA A 137 -9.70 12.12 4.01
C ALA A 137 -9.68 13.64 4.21
N MET A 138 -10.16 14.38 3.20
CA MET A 138 -10.25 15.82 3.25
C MET A 138 -11.16 16.29 4.40
N SER A 139 -12.32 15.66 4.59
CA SER A 139 -13.23 16.03 5.68
C SER A 139 -12.63 15.90 7.09
N ARG A 140 -11.69 14.95 7.28
CA ARG A 140 -11.00 14.77 8.56
C ARG A 140 -9.88 15.78 8.77
N LEU A 141 -9.27 16.26 7.70
CA LEU A 141 -8.15 17.19 7.73
C LEU A 141 -8.57 18.66 7.75
N LEU A 142 -9.74 19.00 7.20
CA LEU A 142 -10.16 20.39 7.05
C LEU A 142 -10.80 20.97 8.31
N THR A 143 -10.12 21.99 8.87
CA THR A 143 -10.60 22.92 9.89
C THR A 143 -10.15 24.37 9.58
N ILE A 144 -10.11 24.77 8.29
CA ILE A 144 -9.40 25.99 7.83
C ILE A 144 -10.29 26.90 6.95
N SER A 145 -10.02 28.20 6.97
CA SER A 145 -10.78 29.31 6.36
C SER A 145 -10.72 29.39 4.82
N HIS A 146 -9.63 29.00 4.18
CA HIS A 146 -9.47 29.01 2.72
C HIS A 146 -8.73 27.76 2.22
N VAL A 147 -9.34 27.04 1.29
CA VAL A 147 -8.85 25.76 0.77
C VAL A 147 -8.79 25.82 -0.75
N VAL A 148 -7.64 25.45 -1.32
CA VAL A 148 -7.43 25.30 -2.76
C VAL A 148 -7.30 23.81 -3.06
N THR A 149 -8.32 23.21 -3.67
CA THR A 149 -8.24 21.82 -4.14
C THR A 149 -8.25 21.77 -5.64
N ASP A 150 -7.90 20.61 -6.18
CA ASP A 150 -8.21 20.32 -7.58
C ASP A 150 -9.71 20.50 -7.85
N ALA A 151 -10.07 20.69 -9.12
CA ALA A 151 -11.42 21.04 -9.53
C ALA A 151 -12.44 19.88 -9.37
N SER A 152 -12.17 18.88 -8.52
CA SER A 152 -13.03 17.73 -8.30
C SER A 152 -14.40 18.14 -7.76
N THR A 153 -15.46 17.65 -8.42
CA THR A 153 -16.85 18.05 -8.17
C THR A 153 -17.35 17.60 -6.80
N SER A 154 -16.87 16.45 -6.33
CA SER A 154 -17.15 15.88 -5.01
C SER A 154 -16.57 16.71 -3.86
N ILE A 155 -15.36 17.24 -4.04
CA ILE A 155 -14.68 18.10 -3.06
C ILE A 155 -15.35 19.48 -3.01
N LYS A 156 -15.64 20.09 -4.17
CA LYS A 156 -16.37 21.37 -4.24
C LYS A 156 -17.72 21.32 -3.53
N ALA A 157 -18.44 20.20 -3.64
CA ALA A 157 -19.70 19.99 -2.93
C ALA A 157 -19.48 19.89 -1.40
N LEU A 158 -18.45 19.16 -0.95
CA LEU A 158 -18.13 19.03 0.47
C LEU A 158 -17.73 20.36 1.11
N VAL A 159 -16.89 21.15 0.44
CA VAL A 159 -16.41 22.46 0.94
C VAL A 159 -17.58 23.42 1.19
N ARG A 160 -18.68 23.32 0.42
CA ARG A 160 -19.89 24.14 0.60
C ARG A 160 -20.75 23.72 1.79
N GLU A 161 -20.61 22.48 2.25
CA GLU A 161 -21.49 21.85 3.25
C GLU A 161 -20.91 21.90 4.69
N MET A 162 -19.61 22.15 4.85
CA MET A 162 -18.93 22.12 6.15
C MET A 162 -19.21 23.38 7.00
N LYS A 163 -20.19 23.29 7.92
CA LYS A 163 -20.36 24.15 9.11
C LYS A 163 -20.53 23.26 10.36
N GLY A 164 -19.55 23.21 11.26
CA GLY A 164 -19.68 22.55 12.58
C GLY A 164 -18.48 21.68 12.98
N VAL A 165 -18.29 21.50 14.29
CA VAL A 165 -17.09 21.02 15.02
C VAL A 165 -16.80 19.51 14.85
N TRP A 166 -15.51 19.12 14.86
CA TRP A 166 -15.05 17.73 14.67
C TRP A 166 -14.03 17.26 15.71
N THR A 167 -14.05 15.96 16.01
CA THR A 167 -13.15 15.25 16.93
C THR A 167 -12.08 14.46 16.18
N TRP A 168 -10.87 14.44 16.75
CA TRP A 168 -9.68 13.79 16.19
C TRP A 168 -9.71 12.27 16.38
N ASN A 169 -9.45 11.50 15.33
CA ASN A 169 -9.16 10.07 15.42
C ASN A 169 -7.86 9.76 14.65
N ASN A 170 -6.72 9.77 15.37
CA ASN A 170 -5.43 9.32 14.86
C ASN A 170 -5.43 7.79 14.69
N LYS A 171 -5.74 7.30 13.50
CA LYS A 171 -5.45 5.92 13.11
C LYS A 171 -4.71 5.86 11.78
N GLY A 172 -3.40 5.63 11.88
CA GLY A 172 -2.65 4.85 10.88
C GLY A 172 -2.07 5.59 9.68
N VAL A 173 -1.31 6.65 9.89
CA VAL A 173 -0.36 7.11 8.85
C VAL A 173 0.81 6.11 8.81
N ASP A 174 1.06 5.48 7.64
CA ASP A 174 2.25 4.60 7.44
C ASP A 174 3.51 5.43 7.70
N GLU A 175 4.40 4.87 8.51
CA GLU A 175 5.62 5.51 8.98
C GLU A 175 6.47 6.07 7.83
N ARG A 176 6.41 5.42 6.66
CA ARG A 176 7.16 5.85 5.47
C ARG A 176 6.64 7.17 4.91
N HIS A 177 5.33 7.44 4.99
CA HIS A 177 4.79 8.73 4.56
C HIS A 177 5.20 9.83 5.53
N VAL A 178 5.19 9.56 6.83
CA VAL A 178 5.71 10.49 7.84
C VAL A 178 7.18 10.82 7.57
N LEU A 179 8.02 9.82 7.37
CA LEU A 179 9.44 10.01 7.05
C LEU A 179 9.65 10.84 5.78
N ALA A 180 8.86 10.57 4.74
CA ALA A 180 8.91 11.33 3.50
C ALA A 180 8.52 12.80 3.72
N ILE A 181 7.51 13.07 4.55
CA ILE A 181 7.09 14.43 4.88
C ILE A 181 8.15 15.17 5.67
N LEU A 182 8.74 14.54 6.69
CA LEU A 182 9.80 15.15 7.49
C LEU A 182 11.00 15.52 6.62
N HIS A 183 11.42 14.58 5.77
CA HIS A 183 12.48 14.83 4.80
C HIS A 183 12.11 15.95 3.83
N PHE A 184 10.88 15.95 3.30
CA PHE A 184 10.42 16.97 2.37
C PHE A 184 10.39 18.36 3.02
N ASN A 185 9.76 18.49 4.19
CA ASN A 185 9.66 19.77 4.91
C ASN A 185 11.02 20.33 5.31
N GLU A 186 11.97 19.48 5.73
CA GLU A 186 13.34 19.92 6.01
C GLU A 186 14.06 20.44 4.76
N ASN A 187 13.74 19.87 3.58
CA ASN A 187 14.51 20.10 2.35
C ASN A 187 13.75 20.87 1.25
N VAL A 188 12.57 21.43 1.54
CA VAL A 188 11.69 22.09 0.54
C VAL A 188 12.26 23.42 0.04
N LYS A 189 12.95 24.17 0.89
CA LYS A 189 13.55 25.48 0.58
C LYS A 189 15.08 25.45 0.74
N ARG A 190 15.74 24.46 0.13
CA ARG A 190 17.20 24.40 0.13
C ARG A 190 17.79 25.53 -0.71
N GLU A 191 18.84 26.14 -0.18
CA GLU A 191 19.61 27.18 -0.87
C GLU A 191 20.33 26.62 -2.10
N THR A 192 20.62 27.51 -3.04
CA THR A 192 21.39 27.18 -4.25
C THR A 192 22.86 27.02 -3.92
N HIS A 193 23.47 25.96 -4.44
CA HIS A 193 24.88 25.68 -4.23
C HIS A 193 25.72 26.76 -4.91
N GLN A 194 26.54 27.48 -4.15
CA GLN A 194 27.46 28.47 -4.71
C GLN A 194 28.81 27.84 -5.06
N SER A 195 29.37 28.23 -6.20
CA SER A 195 30.74 27.88 -6.59
C SER A 195 31.75 28.62 -5.69
N LYS A 196 33.03 28.25 -5.78
CA LYS A 196 34.13 28.95 -5.07
C LYS A 196 34.18 30.45 -5.39
N ASP A 197 33.69 30.82 -6.58
CA ASP A 197 33.68 32.18 -7.09
C ASP A 197 32.41 32.97 -6.69
N GLY A 198 31.53 32.39 -5.86
CA GLY A 198 30.28 33.00 -5.41
C GLY A 198 29.13 32.95 -6.43
N SER A 199 29.37 32.43 -7.63
CA SER A 199 28.33 32.22 -8.64
C SER A 199 27.46 31.01 -8.33
N ASP A 200 26.16 31.11 -8.58
CA ASP A 200 25.24 29.99 -8.42
C ASP A 200 25.58 28.83 -9.36
N ASN A 201 25.55 27.62 -8.82
CA ASN A 201 25.77 26.41 -9.59
C ASN A 201 24.52 26.09 -10.40
N ILE A 202 24.60 26.30 -11.71
CA ILE A 202 23.50 26.14 -12.64
C ILE A 202 23.75 24.89 -13.50
N LYS A 203 22.73 24.04 -13.59
CA LYS A 203 22.72 22.87 -14.46
C LYS A 203 21.82 23.10 -15.65
N VAL A 204 22.40 23.02 -16.84
CA VAL A 204 21.66 23.03 -18.11
C VAL A 204 21.45 21.59 -18.56
N THR A 205 20.21 21.24 -18.90
CA THR A 205 19.85 19.91 -19.44
C THR A 205 19.04 20.10 -20.72
N TYR A 206 19.15 19.17 -21.67
CA TYR A 206 18.42 19.19 -22.94
C TYR A 206 17.49 17.98 -23.03
N PRO A 207 16.25 18.07 -22.52
CA PRO A 207 15.35 16.93 -22.48
C PRO A 207 14.86 16.58 -23.90
N LYS A 208 14.92 15.28 -24.24
CA LYS A 208 14.49 14.79 -25.56
C LYS A 208 13.06 15.22 -25.94
N PHE A 209 12.15 15.31 -24.97
CA PHE A 209 10.75 15.69 -25.22
C PHE A 209 10.56 17.16 -25.64
N LYS A 210 11.55 18.02 -25.41
CA LYS A 210 11.55 19.42 -25.89
C LYS A 210 12.31 19.59 -27.21
N ALA A 211 12.61 18.50 -27.91
CA ALA A 211 13.23 18.53 -29.24
C ALA A 211 14.50 19.41 -29.35
N GLY A 212 15.31 19.48 -28.29
CA GLY A 212 16.56 20.24 -28.27
C GLY A 212 16.53 21.55 -27.49
N GLU A 213 15.37 21.99 -26.97
CA GLU A 213 15.34 23.15 -26.06
C GLU A 213 16.03 22.84 -24.71
N GLU A 214 16.71 23.84 -24.18
CA GLU A 214 17.34 23.81 -22.87
C GLU A 214 16.34 23.95 -21.72
N VAL A 215 16.73 23.37 -20.58
CA VAL A 215 16.14 23.62 -19.28
C VAL A 215 17.27 23.96 -18.34
N VAL A 216 17.25 25.20 -17.86
CA VAL A 216 18.19 25.73 -16.88
C VAL A 216 17.61 25.51 -15.49
N ARG A 217 18.40 24.94 -14.57
CA ARG A 217 18.00 24.74 -13.18
C ARG A 217 19.14 25.10 -12.24
N GLU A 218 18.81 25.80 -11.17
CA GLU A 218 19.72 25.97 -10.05
C GLU A 218 19.91 24.63 -9.32
N VAL A 219 21.17 24.33 -9.01
CA VAL A 219 21.55 23.12 -8.27
C VAL A 219 21.53 23.46 -6.79
N ALA A 220 20.49 23.03 -6.09
CA ALA A 220 20.40 23.20 -4.64
C ALA A 220 21.47 22.37 -3.89
N VAL A 221 21.90 22.85 -2.72
CA VAL A 221 22.84 22.16 -1.83
C VAL A 221 22.36 20.74 -1.46
N PRO A 222 23.26 19.78 -1.16
CA PRO A 222 22.85 18.43 -0.76
C PRO A 222 21.81 18.43 0.37
N PRO A 223 20.85 17.48 0.36
CA PRO A 223 19.83 17.43 1.39
C PRO A 223 20.41 17.13 2.77
N THR A 224 19.76 17.65 3.79
CA THR A 224 20.06 17.37 5.19
C THR A 224 19.10 16.32 5.74
N TYR A 225 19.52 15.66 6.82
CA TYR A 225 18.81 14.57 7.48
C TYR A 225 18.73 14.77 8.99
N ARG A 226 18.58 16.01 9.45
CA ARG A 226 18.58 16.34 10.90
C ARG A 226 17.45 15.65 11.65
N TYR A 227 16.30 15.50 11.00
CA TYR A 227 15.18 14.70 11.52
C TYR A 227 15.58 13.24 11.85
N VAL A 228 16.57 12.67 11.15
CA VAL A 228 17.10 11.32 11.42
C VAL A 228 17.89 11.30 12.73
N ASP A 229 18.71 12.32 12.99
CA ASP A 229 19.48 12.44 14.23
C ASP A 229 18.56 12.61 15.44
N GLU A 230 17.51 13.42 15.31
CA GLU A 230 16.49 13.57 16.34
C GLU A 230 15.76 12.25 16.63
N MET A 231 15.35 11.52 15.59
CA MET A 231 14.75 10.19 15.77
C MET A 231 15.72 9.19 16.39
N ARG A 232 16.98 9.24 16.00
CA ARG A 232 18.04 8.39 16.54
C ARG A 232 18.18 8.65 18.04
N ASN A 233 18.27 9.91 18.45
CA ASN A 233 18.34 10.31 19.85
C ASN A 233 17.07 9.93 20.61
N LEU A 234 15.89 10.09 20.02
CA LEU A 234 14.62 9.70 20.64
C LEU A 234 14.54 8.19 20.87
N LEU A 235 14.97 7.38 19.89
CA LEU A 235 14.99 5.93 20.00
C LEU A 235 15.99 5.42 21.06
N PHE A 236 17.16 6.07 21.17
CA PHE A 236 18.19 5.65 22.12
C PHE A 236 18.05 6.25 23.52
N SER A 237 17.25 7.31 23.69
CA SER A 237 16.97 7.91 25.00
C SER A 237 15.85 7.20 25.77
N TRP A 238 15.07 6.34 25.12
CA TRP A 238 13.95 5.67 25.78
C TRP A 238 14.41 4.60 26.79
N SER A 239 13.85 4.69 27.99
CA SER A 239 13.99 3.63 28.99
C SER A 239 13.18 2.38 28.58
N LYS A 240 13.60 1.20 29.06
CA LYS A 240 12.86 -0.06 28.83
C LYS A 240 11.40 0.01 29.27
N THR A 241 11.11 0.76 30.34
CA THR A 241 9.75 0.93 30.86
C THR A 241 8.89 1.79 29.92
N ALA A 242 9.44 2.89 29.40
CA ALA A 242 8.78 3.72 28.40
C ALA A 242 8.49 2.92 27.11
N MET A 243 9.49 2.18 26.61
CA MET A 243 9.33 1.29 25.44
C MET A 243 8.22 0.26 25.64
N THR A 244 8.12 -0.33 26.83
CA THR A 244 7.12 -1.36 27.14
C THR A 244 5.71 -0.78 27.20
N ALA A 245 5.55 0.39 27.84
CA ALA A 245 4.28 1.10 27.92
C ALA A 245 3.77 1.50 26.53
N VAL A 246 4.66 2.02 25.69
CA VAL A 246 4.36 2.37 24.31
C VAL A 246 3.97 1.12 23.51
N SER A 247 4.75 0.05 23.56
CA SER A 247 4.40 -1.23 22.92
C SER A 247 3.00 -1.73 23.33
N LYS A 248 2.63 -1.61 24.61
CA LYS A 248 1.30 -2.02 25.10
C LYS A 248 0.18 -1.17 24.50
N LYS A 249 0.34 0.16 24.49
CA LYS A 249 -0.59 1.11 23.86
C LYS A 249 -0.77 0.80 22.36
N TYR A 250 0.31 0.55 21.65
CA TYR A 250 0.26 0.28 20.21
C TYR A 250 -0.38 -1.06 19.88
N LYS A 251 -0.08 -2.12 20.65
CA LYS A 251 -0.73 -3.42 20.46
C LYS A 251 -2.26 -3.33 20.57
N SER A 252 -2.79 -2.46 21.44
CA SER A 252 -4.25 -2.23 21.52
C SER A 252 -4.85 -1.41 20.37
N MET A 253 -4.04 -0.67 19.62
CA MET A 253 -4.52 0.17 18.50
C MET A 253 -4.46 -0.56 17.16
N VAL A 254 -3.75 -1.68 17.06
CA VAL A 254 -3.64 -2.49 15.84
C VAL A 254 -5.02 -3.08 15.52
N PRO A 255 -5.63 -2.73 14.37
CA PRO A 255 -6.90 -3.32 13.96
C PRO A 255 -6.73 -4.82 13.67
N GLU A 256 -7.81 -5.57 13.80
CA GLU A 256 -7.81 -7.00 13.49
C GLU A 256 -7.34 -7.24 12.05
N PRO A 257 -6.55 -8.31 11.81
CA PRO A 257 -6.08 -8.63 10.48
C PRO A 257 -7.25 -8.79 9.50
N LEU A 258 -7.08 -8.28 8.28
CA LEU A 258 -8.11 -8.23 7.23
C LEU A 258 -8.81 -9.58 6.99
N ASN A 259 -8.12 -10.69 7.21
CA ASN A 259 -8.69 -12.03 7.05
C ASN A 259 -9.82 -12.38 8.04
N HIS A 260 -10.00 -11.63 9.12
CA HIS A 260 -11.12 -11.79 10.06
C HIS A 260 -12.47 -11.34 9.48
N GLN A 261 -12.47 -10.59 8.37
CA GLN A 261 -13.71 -10.18 7.71
C GLN A 261 -14.42 -11.33 6.97
N PHE A 262 -13.78 -12.49 6.84
CA PHE A 262 -14.32 -13.66 6.15
C PHE A 262 -14.79 -14.69 7.19
N PRO A 263 -16.07 -14.67 7.61
CA PRO A 263 -16.57 -15.55 8.66
C PRO A 263 -16.50 -17.03 8.26
N ASP A 264 -16.61 -17.33 6.96
CA ASP A 264 -16.56 -18.69 6.41
C ASP A 264 -15.13 -19.25 6.28
N ARG A 265 -14.14 -18.58 6.90
CA ARG A 265 -12.76 -19.01 6.84
C ARG A 265 -12.59 -20.34 7.57
N VAL A 266 -12.03 -21.32 6.86
CA VAL A 266 -11.66 -22.59 7.46
C VAL A 266 -10.50 -22.45 8.43
N ASP A 267 -10.57 -23.23 9.51
CA ASP A 267 -9.55 -23.26 10.55
C ASP A 267 -8.21 -23.79 10.00
N LYS A 268 -7.14 -23.56 10.78
CA LYS A 268 -5.78 -23.91 10.38
C LYS A 268 -5.62 -25.42 10.12
N ALA A 269 -6.24 -26.29 10.93
CA ALA A 269 -6.08 -27.73 10.81
C ALA A 269 -6.71 -28.22 9.50
N THR A 270 -7.96 -27.81 9.22
CA THR A 270 -8.65 -28.12 7.96
C THR A 270 -7.89 -27.56 6.75
N ALA A 271 -7.34 -26.34 6.84
CA ALA A 271 -6.56 -25.75 5.77
C ALA A 271 -5.27 -26.54 5.48
N VAL A 272 -4.58 -27.01 6.52
CA VAL A 272 -3.38 -27.86 6.41
C VAL A 272 -3.74 -29.22 5.80
N GLU A 273 -4.84 -29.84 6.23
CA GLU A 273 -5.32 -31.09 5.66
C GLU A 273 -5.64 -30.96 4.17
N ARG A 274 -6.36 -29.89 3.77
CA ARG A 274 -6.62 -29.57 2.35
C ARG A 274 -5.34 -29.33 1.56
N HIS A 275 -4.32 -28.75 2.17
CA HIS A 275 -3.02 -28.56 1.51
C HIS A 275 -2.30 -29.90 1.30
N LEU A 276 -2.25 -30.76 2.32
CA LEU A 276 -1.63 -32.08 2.23
C LEU A 276 -2.34 -32.97 1.20
N LYS A 277 -3.69 -32.97 1.19
CA LYS A 277 -4.49 -33.67 0.17
C LYS A 277 -4.16 -33.18 -1.25
N ARG A 278 -4.03 -31.87 -1.46
CA ARG A 278 -3.64 -31.31 -2.77
C ARG A 278 -2.21 -31.64 -3.16
N LYS A 279 -1.27 -31.63 -2.20
CA LYS A 279 0.14 -31.97 -2.44
C LYS A 279 0.32 -33.43 -2.84
N ASN A 280 -0.50 -34.31 -2.26
CA ASN A 280 -0.46 -35.75 -2.51
C ASN A 280 -1.36 -36.20 -3.65
N ALA A 281 -2.22 -35.31 -4.18
CA ALA A 281 -3.04 -35.61 -5.35
C ALA A 281 -2.15 -35.58 -6.58
N GLU A 282 -1.99 -36.74 -7.24
CA GLU A 282 -1.37 -36.80 -8.56
C GLU A 282 -2.20 -35.98 -9.54
N THR A 283 -1.60 -34.92 -10.05
CA THR A 283 -2.16 -34.22 -11.21
C THR A 283 -1.71 -35.04 -12.42
N PRO A 284 -2.62 -35.71 -13.15
CA PRO A 284 -2.23 -36.41 -14.36
C PRO A 284 -1.55 -35.40 -15.28
N LEU A 285 -0.27 -35.60 -15.54
CA LEU A 285 0.46 -34.80 -16.50
C LEU A 285 -0.27 -34.96 -17.82
N TYR A 286 -0.56 -33.84 -18.47
CA TYR A 286 -1.13 -33.83 -19.82
C TYR A 286 -0.28 -34.78 -20.68
N PRO A 287 -0.89 -35.70 -21.47
CA PRO A 287 -0.16 -36.77 -22.13
C PRO A 287 1.03 -36.18 -22.90
N LYS A 288 2.21 -36.81 -22.83
CA LYS A 288 3.36 -36.35 -23.61
C LYS A 288 3.00 -36.24 -25.08
N ALA A 289 3.65 -35.31 -25.80
CA ALA A 289 3.33 -35.01 -27.20
C ALA A 289 3.27 -36.27 -28.08
N GLU A 290 4.10 -37.29 -27.81
CA GLU A 290 4.06 -38.56 -28.55
C GLU A 290 2.73 -39.31 -28.41
N ALA A 291 2.13 -39.29 -27.21
CA ALA A 291 0.83 -39.93 -26.96
C ALA A 291 -0.33 -39.17 -27.59
N GLN A 292 -0.21 -37.84 -27.75
CA GLN A 292 -1.21 -37.02 -28.45
C GLN A 292 -1.20 -37.28 -29.95
N ILE A 293 -0.01 -37.35 -30.55
CA ILE A 293 0.17 -37.68 -31.97
C ILE A 293 -0.41 -39.08 -32.28
N ALA A 294 -0.20 -40.04 -31.38
CA ALA A 294 -0.79 -41.37 -31.51
C ALA A 294 -2.33 -41.33 -31.45
N LEU A 295 -2.92 -40.56 -30.53
CA LEU A 295 -4.37 -40.38 -30.40
C LEU A 295 -4.99 -39.69 -31.64
N GLU A 296 -4.37 -38.64 -32.16
CA GLU A 296 -4.82 -37.94 -33.38
C GLU A 296 -4.73 -38.85 -34.62
N SER A 297 -3.67 -39.67 -34.72
CA SER A 297 -3.51 -40.61 -35.84
C SER A 297 -4.55 -41.74 -35.85
N HIS A 298 -5.02 -42.16 -34.66
CA HIS A 298 -6.08 -43.15 -34.52
C HIS A 298 -7.48 -42.57 -34.82
N GLU A 299 -7.76 -41.30 -34.51
CA GLU A 299 -9.04 -40.66 -34.84
C GLU A 299 -9.19 -40.43 -36.35
N CYS A 300 -8.12 -40.05 -37.07
CA CYS A 300 -8.16 -39.87 -38.52
C CYS A 300 -8.46 -41.17 -39.31
N GLN A 301 -8.17 -42.35 -38.74
CA GLN A 301 -8.49 -43.63 -39.39
C GLN A 301 -9.89 -44.15 -39.07
N ALA A 302 -10.54 -43.64 -38.01
CA ALA A 302 -11.86 -44.10 -37.58
C ALA A 302 -13.04 -43.32 -38.19
N SER A 303 -12.82 -42.14 -38.79
CA SER A 303 -13.90 -41.28 -39.29
C SER A 303 -14.05 -41.27 -40.82
N SER A 304 -14.33 -42.43 -41.45
CA SER A 304 -14.67 -42.47 -42.89
C SER A 304 -16.18 -42.55 -43.18
N GLU A 305 -17.07 -42.50 -42.18
CA GLU A 305 -18.52 -42.40 -42.41
C GLU A 305 -19.12 -41.10 -41.83
N PRO A 306 -19.82 -40.29 -42.64
CA PRO A 306 -20.50 -39.11 -42.14
C PRO A 306 -21.66 -39.51 -41.21
N PRO A 307 -21.89 -38.80 -40.10
CA PRO A 307 -22.92 -39.17 -39.13
C PRO A 307 -24.31 -39.07 -39.75
N ARG A 308 -25.04 -40.20 -39.79
CA ARG A 308 -26.46 -40.24 -40.17
C ARG A 308 -27.29 -39.41 -39.18
N LYS A 309 -27.67 -38.19 -39.56
CA LYS A 309 -28.58 -37.34 -38.76
C LYS A 309 -29.93 -38.04 -38.59
N LYS A 310 -30.27 -38.43 -37.36
CA LYS A 310 -31.59 -39.01 -37.04
C LYS A 310 -32.69 -37.99 -37.36
N ALA A 311 -33.72 -38.40 -38.09
CA ALA A 311 -34.86 -37.55 -38.41
C ALA A 311 -35.60 -37.16 -37.12
N ARG A 312 -35.95 -35.88 -36.97
CA ARG A 312 -36.67 -35.37 -35.79
C ARG A 312 -38.09 -35.92 -35.74
N THR A 313 -38.44 -36.59 -34.64
CA THR A 313 -39.79 -37.06 -34.33
C THR A 313 -40.54 -36.07 -33.43
N CYS A 314 -41.87 -36.09 -33.47
CA CYS A 314 -42.73 -35.29 -32.62
C CYS A 314 -42.78 -35.90 -31.22
N THR A 315 -42.52 -35.10 -30.18
CA THR A 315 -42.51 -35.56 -28.79
C THR A 315 -43.90 -35.92 -28.25
N LYS A 316 -44.99 -35.50 -28.92
CA LYS A 316 -46.36 -35.81 -28.51
C LYS A 316 -46.89 -37.14 -29.04
N CYS A 317 -46.58 -37.51 -30.28
CA CYS A 317 -47.11 -38.72 -30.94
C CYS A 317 -46.02 -39.72 -31.37
N GLY A 318 -44.74 -39.40 -31.22
CA GLY A 318 -43.61 -40.25 -31.60
C GLY A 318 -43.35 -40.35 -33.11
N GLN A 319 -44.24 -39.85 -33.97
CA GLN A 319 -44.10 -39.93 -35.44
C GLN A 319 -43.13 -38.86 -36.00
N PRO A 320 -42.52 -39.07 -37.19
CA PRO A 320 -41.64 -38.09 -37.84
C PRO A 320 -42.32 -36.73 -38.02
N ARG A 321 -41.62 -35.62 -37.73
CA ARG A 321 -42.20 -34.26 -37.81
C ARG A 321 -42.55 -33.78 -39.22
N LYS A 322 -42.12 -34.50 -40.25
CA LYS A 322 -42.36 -34.14 -41.66
C LYS A 322 -43.86 -34.29 -41.97
N GLY A 323 -44.57 -33.18 -42.19
CA GLY A 323 -46.02 -33.16 -42.43
C GLY A 323 -46.88 -32.61 -41.27
N HIS A 324 -46.29 -32.26 -40.12
CA HIS A 324 -47.03 -31.58 -39.06
C HIS A 324 -47.22 -30.08 -39.38
N PRO A 325 -48.43 -29.51 -39.18
CA PRO A 325 -48.61 -28.06 -39.23
C PRO A 325 -47.80 -27.39 -38.11
N ARG A 326 -47.39 -26.13 -38.35
CA ARG A 326 -46.47 -25.40 -37.46
C ARG A 326 -46.97 -25.44 -36.01
N ASN A 327 -46.19 -26.05 -35.12
CA ASN A 327 -46.43 -26.17 -33.67
C ASN A 327 -47.70 -26.92 -33.22
N ARG A 328 -48.35 -27.72 -34.06
CA ARG A 328 -49.48 -28.58 -33.64
C ARG A 328 -49.27 -30.05 -34.00
N CYS A 329 -49.82 -30.92 -33.16
CA CYS A 329 -49.90 -32.35 -33.39
C CYS A 329 -51.37 -32.71 -33.53
N LEU A 330 -51.79 -33.23 -34.68
CA LEU A 330 -53.20 -33.53 -34.95
C LEU A 330 -53.72 -34.72 -34.12
N ALA A 331 -52.81 -35.55 -33.58
CA ALA A 331 -53.16 -36.67 -32.71
C ALA A 331 -53.50 -36.28 -31.26
N SER A 332 -53.24 -35.03 -30.84
CA SER A 332 -53.59 -34.56 -29.49
C SER A 332 -55.01 -33.95 -29.40
N ASP A 333 -55.73 -33.83 -30.52
CA ASP A 333 -57.09 -33.27 -30.55
C ASP A 333 -58.19 -34.36 -30.58
N LEU A 334 -57.84 -35.64 -30.34
CA LEU A 334 -58.75 -36.79 -30.28
C LEU A 334 -58.88 -37.41 -28.87
N THR A 335 -58.30 -36.79 -27.86
CA THR A 335 -58.57 -37.08 -26.44
C THR A 335 -59.09 -35.81 -25.79
N GLY A 336 -60.35 -35.50 -26.08
CA GLY A 336 -61.20 -34.68 -25.23
C GLY A 336 -61.85 -35.54 -24.17
#